data_AF-A0A7J7JTJ5-F1
#
_entry.id   AF-A0A7J7JTJ5-F1
#
_cell.length_a   1.000
_cell.length_b   1.000
_cell.length_c   1.000
_cell.angle_alpha   90.00
_cell.angle_beta   90.00
_cell.angle_gamma   90.00
#
_symmetry.space_group_name_H-M   'P 1'
#
loop_
_entity.id
_entity.type
_entity.pdbx_description
1 polymer ?
#
loop_
_entity_poly.entity_id
_entity_poly.type
_entity_poly.pdbx_seq_one_letter_code
_entity_poly.pdbx_strand_id
1 'polypeptide(L)'
;MAAPRTDQDFAAAIKELQAGRNIHSENQPDENNANRIGLGAEGHFDTDIYSEKFSGQFVDSIAPNDEQDDDDDMGQMLGKKPSSYSAPLNVLNDLAQDKDYDPFAEHKPKKVRDRDNDYKAQKRPVRMISPDRHDPFADGMVICLSISVPGTPRNNF
;
A
#
# COMPACT_ATOMS: atom_id res chain seq x y z
N MET A 1 11.76 24.57 28.94
CA MET A 1 10.52 25.34 28.68
C MET A 1 9.38 24.66 29.43
N ALA A 2 8.70 25.35 30.36
CA ALA A 2 7.45 24.81 30.93
C ALA A 2 6.36 24.84 29.85
N ALA A 3 5.51 23.82 29.78
CA ALA A 3 4.43 23.78 28.80
C ALA A 3 3.41 24.92 29.06
N PRO A 4 2.98 25.67 28.03
CA PRO A 4 2.00 26.75 28.18
C PRO A 4 0.67 26.20 28.74
N ARG A 5 0.05 26.95 29.66
CA ARG A 5 -1.18 26.49 30.36
C ARG A 5 -2.37 27.42 30.16
N THR A 6 -2.17 28.66 29.74
CA THR A 6 -3.24 29.63 29.48
C THR A 6 -3.22 30.14 28.04
N ASP A 7 -4.35 30.61 27.52
CA ASP A 7 -4.49 31.15 26.15
C ASP A 7 -3.48 32.27 25.83
N GLN A 8 -3.12 33.06 26.84
CA GLN A 8 -2.10 34.11 26.72
C GLN A 8 -0.69 33.52 26.54
N ASP A 9 -0.36 32.44 27.26
CA ASP A 9 0.91 31.73 27.11
C ASP A 9 1.03 31.10 25.72
N PHE A 10 -0.07 30.52 25.20
CA PHE A 10 -0.10 29.96 23.84
C PHE A 10 0.12 31.05 22.79
N ALA A 11 -0.53 32.20 22.92
CA ALA A 11 -0.36 33.32 21.99
C ALA A 11 1.08 33.87 22.01
N ALA A 12 1.68 34.00 23.19
CA ALA A 12 3.07 34.43 23.33
C ALA A 12 4.05 33.43 22.70
N ALA A 13 3.87 32.13 22.95
CA ALA A 13 4.70 31.07 22.38
C ALA A 13 4.60 31.00 20.85
N ILE A 14 3.40 31.15 20.28
CA ILE A 14 3.21 31.19 18.82
C ILE A 14 3.90 32.41 18.22
N LYS A 15 3.80 33.58 18.87
CA LYS A 15 4.46 34.81 18.43
C LYS A 15 5.99 34.67 18.44
N GLU A 16 6.55 34.05 19.47
CA GLU A 16 7.98 33.75 19.58
C GLU A 16 8.46 32.80 18.48
N LEU A 17 7.71 31.71 18.23
CA LEU A 17 8.01 30.76 17.16
C LEU A 17 7.94 31.40 15.76
N GLN A 18 6.98 32.30 15.54
CA GLN A 18 6.87 33.03 14.28
C GLN A 18 8.00 34.06 14.11
N ALA A 19 8.43 34.72 15.18
CA ALA A 19 9.58 35.62 15.15
C ALA A 19 10.90 34.89 14.83
N GLY A 20 11.09 33.68 15.39
CA GLY A 20 12.26 32.84 15.10
C GLY A 20 12.22 32.14 13.74
N ARG A 21 11.04 31.96 13.14
CA ARG A 21 10.87 31.27 11.84
C ARG A 21 11.54 32.00 10.68
N ASN A 22 11.67 33.32 10.76
CA ASN A 22 12.37 34.10 9.73
C ASN A 22 13.89 33.88 9.76
N ILE A 23 14.45 33.47 10.90
CA ILE A 23 15.89 33.19 11.05
C ILE A 23 16.27 31.88 10.35
N HIS A 24 15.33 30.94 10.19
CA HIS A 24 15.53 29.71 9.40
C HIS A 24 15.09 29.84 7.93
N SER A 25 14.47 30.96 7.53
CA SER A 25 14.12 31.23 6.12
C SER A 25 15.11 32.14 5.40
N GLU A 26 16.15 32.62 6.08
CA GLU A 26 17.14 33.51 5.48
C GLU A 26 18.40 32.72 5.12
N ASN A 27 18.49 32.42 3.83
CA ASN A 27 19.70 32.18 3.04
C ASN A 27 21.03 32.27 3.84
N GLN A 28 21.42 31.18 4.48
CA GLN A 28 22.82 30.95 4.80
C GLN A 28 23.50 30.62 3.46
N PRO A 29 24.49 31.39 2.98
CA PRO A 29 25.20 31.06 1.76
C PRO A 29 26.16 29.91 2.08
N ASP A 30 25.60 28.70 2.22
CA ASP A 30 26.40 27.50 2.11
C ASP A 30 26.92 27.46 0.67
N GLU A 31 28.22 27.36 0.47
CA GLU A 31 28.89 27.21 -0.84
C GLU A 31 28.33 26.02 -1.68
N ASN A 32 27.51 25.16 -1.05
CA ASN A 32 26.80 24.04 -1.68
C ASN A 32 25.37 24.36 -2.14
N ASN A 33 24.91 25.61 -2.08
CA ASN A 33 23.56 26.00 -2.51
C ASN A 33 23.36 25.95 -4.04
N ALA A 34 24.44 25.83 -4.81
CA ALA A 34 24.37 25.68 -6.28
C ALA A 34 23.60 24.43 -6.72
N ASN A 35 23.44 23.42 -5.85
CA ASN A 35 22.77 22.16 -6.15
C ASN A 35 21.38 22.02 -5.51
N ARG A 36 20.85 23.05 -4.83
CA ARG A 36 19.52 22.97 -4.18
C ARG A 36 18.45 23.56 -5.11
N ILE A 37 17.36 22.82 -5.30
CA ILE A 37 16.24 23.22 -6.14
C ILE A 37 15.24 24.04 -5.30
N GLY A 38 14.97 25.27 -5.71
CA GLY A 38 13.98 26.15 -5.08
C GLY A 38 12.54 25.80 -5.48
N LEU A 39 11.58 26.13 -4.62
CA LEU A 39 10.15 26.03 -4.94
C LEU A 39 9.82 26.98 -6.10
N GLY A 40 9.65 26.42 -7.30
CA GLY A 40 9.36 27.16 -8.54
C GLY A 40 10.53 27.26 -9.53
N ALA A 41 11.71 26.73 -9.18
CA ALA A 41 12.80 26.54 -10.13
C ALA A 41 12.63 25.21 -10.87
N GLU A 42 12.87 25.19 -12.18
CA GLU A 42 13.00 23.94 -12.92
C GLU A 42 14.15 23.13 -12.31
N GLY A 43 13.91 21.85 -12.02
CA GLY A 43 14.85 21.02 -11.28
C GLY A 43 16.14 20.77 -12.06
N HIS A 44 17.24 20.52 -11.34
CA HIS A 44 18.44 19.93 -11.92
C HIS A 44 18.16 18.44 -12.17
N PHE A 45 17.71 18.11 -13.38
CA PHE A 45 17.55 16.72 -13.83
C PHE A 45 18.92 16.08 -14.06
N ASP A 46 19.01 14.73 -14.02
CA ASP A 46 20.25 13.95 -14.11
C ASP A 46 21.02 14.19 -15.43
N THR A 47 21.70 15.33 -15.53
CA THR A 47 22.46 15.76 -16.71
C THR A 47 23.69 14.89 -16.93
N ASP A 48 24.21 14.24 -15.90
CA ASP A 48 25.31 13.29 -16.04
C ASP A 48 24.90 12.01 -16.79
N ILE A 49 23.62 11.60 -16.66
CA ILE A 49 23.02 10.44 -17.31
C ILE A 49 22.40 10.82 -18.67
N TYR A 50 21.64 11.91 -18.72
CA TYR A 50 20.90 12.34 -19.91
C TYR A 50 21.62 13.42 -20.74
N SER A 51 22.91 13.68 -20.51
CA SER A 51 23.71 14.58 -21.37
C SER A 51 24.04 13.96 -22.72
N GLU A 52 24.45 14.82 -23.66
CA GLU A 52 24.84 14.51 -25.05
C GLU A 52 25.88 13.38 -25.21
N LYS A 53 26.50 12.91 -24.13
CA LYS A 53 27.48 11.80 -24.10
C LYS A 53 26.94 10.49 -24.69
N PHE A 54 25.64 10.26 -24.62
CA PHE A 54 24.98 9.06 -25.16
C PHE A 54 24.06 9.34 -26.36
N SER A 55 24.08 10.57 -26.88
CA SER A 55 23.29 10.92 -28.07
C SER A 55 23.81 10.13 -29.28
N GLY A 56 22.96 9.29 -29.86
CA GLY A 56 23.30 8.43 -31.01
C GLY A 56 23.76 7.01 -30.69
N GLN A 57 23.82 6.60 -29.42
CA GLN A 57 24.15 5.23 -29.02
C GLN A 57 22.90 4.34 -28.87
N PHE A 58 21.72 4.95 -28.85
CA PHE A 58 20.44 4.27 -28.90
C PHE A 58 20.00 4.12 -30.35
N VAL A 59 19.52 2.94 -30.70
CA VAL A 59 18.96 2.64 -32.01
C VAL A 59 17.44 2.65 -31.86
N ASP A 60 16.74 3.51 -32.61
CA ASP A 60 15.27 3.64 -32.55
C ASP A 60 14.52 2.47 -33.20
N SER A 61 15.25 1.55 -33.86
CA SER A 61 14.68 0.37 -34.51
C SER A 61 15.72 -0.75 -34.65
N ILE A 62 15.39 -1.94 -34.15
CA ILE A 62 16.15 -3.16 -34.40
C ILE A 62 15.76 -3.68 -35.78
N ALA A 63 16.73 -4.11 -36.60
CA ALA A 63 16.46 -4.67 -37.91
C ALA A 63 15.62 -5.96 -37.76
N PRO A 64 14.56 -6.18 -38.56
CA PRO A 64 13.70 -7.36 -38.44
C PRO A 64 14.38 -8.71 -38.71
N ASN A 65 15.68 -8.73 -39.02
CA ASN A 65 16.38 -9.88 -39.57
C ASN A 65 17.72 -10.19 -38.86
N ASP A 66 18.00 -9.58 -37.71
CA ASP A 66 19.09 -10.02 -36.83
C ASP A 66 18.57 -11.22 -36.01
N GLU A 67 18.45 -12.36 -36.68
CA GLU A 67 18.30 -13.66 -36.03
C GLU A 67 19.67 -14.02 -35.44
N GLN A 68 19.78 -13.86 -34.12
CA GLN A 68 20.87 -14.42 -33.34
C GLN A 68 20.67 -15.94 -33.32
N ASP A 69 21.42 -16.63 -34.18
CA ASP A 69 21.42 -18.10 -34.32
C ASP A 69 22.14 -18.73 -33.13
N ASP A 70 21.50 -18.70 -31.96
CA ASP A 70 21.91 -19.44 -30.76
C ASP A 70 21.05 -20.72 -30.65
N ASP A 71 21.39 -21.71 -31.48
CA ASP A 71 20.88 -23.08 -31.42
C ASP A 71 21.49 -23.84 -30.23
N ASP A 72 20.97 -23.60 -29.02
CA ASP A 72 21.23 -24.46 -27.85
C ASP A 72 20.08 -25.45 -27.65
N ASP A 73 20.18 -26.57 -28.39
CA ASP A 73 19.39 -27.78 -28.23
C ASP A 73 19.67 -28.45 -26.88
N MET A 74 18.87 -28.12 -25.86
CA MET A 74 18.83 -28.85 -24.58
C MET A 74 17.44 -29.45 -24.35
N GLY A 75 16.98 -30.20 -25.34
CA GLY A 75 15.84 -31.09 -25.22
C GLY A 75 16.15 -32.33 -24.35
N GLN A 76 15.25 -32.56 -23.39
CA GLN A 76 14.85 -33.88 -22.88
C GLN A 76 15.69 -34.53 -21.75
N MET A 77 15.37 -34.21 -20.49
CA MET A 77 15.22 -35.21 -19.42
C MET A 77 14.19 -34.77 -18.36
N LEU A 78 12.92 -34.59 -18.78
CA LEU A 78 11.81 -34.47 -17.82
C LEU A 78 11.35 -35.89 -17.42
N GLY A 79 12.08 -36.47 -16.46
CA GLY A 79 11.71 -37.70 -15.78
C GLY A 79 10.28 -37.61 -15.23
N LYS A 80 9.52 -38.68 -15.44
CA LYS A 80 8.14 -38.85 -14.98
C LYS A 80 8.03 -38.55 -13.48
N LYS A 81 7.39 -37.44 -13.14
CA LYS A 81 7.08 -37.04 -11.76
C LYS A 81 6.08 -38.05 -11.17
N PRO A 82 6.35 -38.72 -10.03
CA PRO A 82 5.35 -39.55 -9.38
C PRO A 82 4.15 -38.68 -8.94
N SER A 83 2.94 -39.15 -9.25
CA SER A 83 1.66 -38.42 -9.16
C SER A 83 1.26 -37.98 -7.74
N SER A 84 2.05 -38.28 -6.70
CA SER A 84 1.74 -37.85 -5.33
C SER A 84 2.96 -38.00 -4.42
N TYR A 85 3.94 -37.10 -4.53
CA TYR A 85 4.87 -36.81 -3.44
C TYR A 85 4.15 -35.87 -2.46
N SER A 86 3.16 -36.40 -1.73
CA SER A 86 2.53 -35.68 -0.62
C SER A 86 3.28 -36.05 0.65
N ALA A 87 3.87 -35.06 1.31
CA ALA A 87 4.58 -35.27 2.57
C ALA A 87 3.64 -35.90 3.61
N PRO A 88 4.12 -36.83 4.47
CA PRO A 88 3.29 -37.45 5.49
C PRO A 88 2.67 -36.38 6.38
N LEU A 89 1.36 -36.50 6.64
CA LEU A 89 0.55 -35.51 7.37
C LEU A 89 1.15 -35.10 8.71
N ASN A 90 1.89 -35.99 9.37
CA ASN A 90 2.58 -35.69 10.63
C ASN A 90 3.65 -34.59 10.44
N VAL A 91 4.44 -34.64 9.37
CA VAL A 91 5.44 -33.61 9.06
C VAL A 91 4.77 -32.30 8.62
N LEU A 92 3.64 -32.37 7.92
CA LEU A 92 2.88 -31.18 7.55
C LEU A 92 2.27 -30.46 8.76
N ASN A 93 1.84 -31.20 9.79
CA ASN A 93 1.28 -30.61 11.01
C ASN A 93 2.35 -29.92 11.86
N ASP A 94 3.56 -30.48 11.94
CA ASP A 94 4.67 -29.88 12.69
C ASP A 94 5.16 -28.59 12.01
N LEU A 95 5.27 -28.56 10.68
CA LEU A 95 5.62 -27.35 9.91
C LEU A 95 4.49 -26.30 9.89
N ALA A 96 3.25 -26.73 10.12
CA ALA A 96 2.07 -25.88 10.15
C ALA A 96 1.87 -25.15 11.49
N GLN A 97 2.71 -25.39 12.51
CA GLN A 97 2.60 -24.69 13.79
C GLN A 97 3.18 -23.26 13.75
N ASP A 98 4.02 -22.94 12.78
CA ASP A 98 4.68 -21.63 12.63
C ASP A 98 3.91 -20.64 11.73
N LYS A 99 2.58 -20.80 11.59
CA LYS A 99 1.77 -20.05 10.60
C LYS A 99 1.68 -18.54 10.82
N ASP A 100 2.01 -18.05 12.00
CA ASP A 100 1.91 -16.63 12.34
C ASP A 100 3.28 -15.92 12.39
N TYR A 101 4.37 -16.62 12.03
CA TYR A 101 5.66 -15.98 11.90
C TYR A 101 5.71 -15.17 10.60
N ASP A 102 5.44 -13.86 10.73
CA ASP A 102 5.60 -12.95 9.62
C ASP A 102 7.09 -12.55 9.48
N PRO A 103 7.79 -12.98 8.41
CA PRO A 103 9.20 -12.68 8.22
C PRO A 103 9.49 -11.19 8.06
N PHE A 104 8.47 -10.36 7.78
CA PHE A 104 8.59 -8.91 7.67
C PHE A 104 8.09 -8.18 8.91
N ALA A 105 7.78 -8.87 10.01
CA ALA A 105 7.29 -8.24 11.24
C ALA A 105 8.18 -7.07 11.70
N GLU A 106 9.50 -7.21 11.57
CA GLU A 106 10.49 -6.19 11.94
C GLU A 106 10.48 -4.97 11.00
N HIS A 107 10.17 -5.17 9.72
CA HIS A 107 10.16 -4.11 8.70
C HIS A 107 8.77 -3.50 8.46
N LYS A 108 7.74 -3.95 9.18
CA LYS A 108 6.40 -3.42 9.00
C LYS A 108 6.36 -1.93 9.35
N PRO A 109 5.84 -1.07 8.45
CA PRO A 109 5.63 0.33 8.78
C PRO A 109 4.63 0.44 9.93
N LYS A 110 4.90 1.35 10.87
CA LYS A 110 4.01 1.61 12.03
C LYS A 110 2.57 1.85 11.55
N LYS A 111 1.57 1.33 12.25
CA LYS A 111 0.16 1.53 11.88
C LYS A 111 -0.24 2.98 12.16
N VAL A 112 -1.24 3.48 11.43
CA VAL A 112 -1.76 4.84 11.67
C VAL A 112 -2.32 4.98 13.09
N ARG A 113 -2.87 3.90 13.66
CA ARG A 113 -3.34 3.85 15.06
C ARG A 113 -2.24 4.17 16.06
N ASP A 114 -1.02 3.68 15.83
CA ASP A 114 0.12 3.88 16.74
C ASP A 114 0.64 5.33 16.71
N ARG A 115 0.23 6.12 15.69
CA ARG A 115 0.56 7.54 15.55
C ARG A 115 -0.55 8.47 16.09
N ASP A 116 -1.73 7.94 16.40
CA ASP A 116 -2.87 8.74 16.88
C ASP A 116 -2.76 9.00 18.41
N ASN A 117 -3.12 10.20 18.86
CA ASN A 117 -3.21 10.52 20.30
C ASN A 117 -4.36 9.77 20.99
N ASP A 118 -4.29 9.58 22.32
CA ASP A 118 -5.30 8.86 23.13
C ASP A 118 -6.75 9.30 22.85
N TYR A 119 -7.00 10.61 22.75
CA TYR A 119 -8.33 11.14 22.44
C TYR A 119 -8.85 10.66 21.08
N LYS A 120 -8.00 10.65 20.04
CA LYS A 120 -8.38 10.17 18.70
C LYS A 120 -8.56 8.66 18.70
N ALA A 121 -7.68 7.93 19.39
CA ALA A 121 -7.75 6.48 19.52
C ALA A 121 -9.06 6.02 20.19
N GLN A 122 -9.50 6.73 21.23
CA GLN A 122 -10.74 6.45 21.94
C GLN A 122 -11.99 6.89 21.16
N LYS A 123 -11.95 8.04 20.48
CA LYS A 123 -13.16 8.60 19.83
C LYS A 123 -13.45 8.05 18.44
N ARG A 124 -12.44 7.67 17.63
CA ARG A 124 -12.66 7.11 16.28
C ARG A 124 -13.56 5.86 16.26
N PRO A 125 -13.34 4.81 17.08
CA PRO A 125 -14.13 3.57 17.01
C PRO A 125 -15.57 3.73 17.50
N VAL A 126 -15.84 4.74 18.33
CA VAL A 126 -17.18 4.97 18.93
C VAL A 126 -18.06 5.85 18.02
N ARG A 127 -17.51 6.43 16.95
CA ARG A 127 -18.30 7.23 16.01
C ARG A 127 -19.13 6.32 15.12
N MET A 128 -20.45 6.46 15.20
CA MET A 128 -21.37 5.89 14.23
C MET A 128 -21.15 6.58 12.88
N ILE A 129 -20.68 5.82 11.88
CA ILE A 129 -20.28 6.33 10.55
C ILE A 129 -21.49 6.82 9.76
N SER A 130 -22.61 6.16 9.94
CA SER A 130 -23.91 6.56 9.43
C SER A 130 -24.98 6.02 10.39
N PRO A 131 -26.16 6.64 10.46
CA PRO A 131 -27.33 6.00 11.07
C PRO A 131 -27.58 4.63 10.45
N ASP A 132 -28.26 3.75 11.19
CA ASP A 132 -28.72 2.48 10.65
C ASP A 132 -29.54 2.74 9.38
N ARG A 133 -29.12 2.11 8.28
CA ARG A 133 -29.83 2.24 7.00
C ARG A 133 -31.17 1.52 7.16
N HIS A 134 -32.27 2.24 6.98
CA HIS A 134 -33.59 1.65 6.91
C HIS A 134 -33.59 0.63 5.76
N ASP A 135 -33.68 -0.66 6.08
CA ASP A 135 -33.82 -1.72 5.09
C ASP A 135 -35.27 -1.71 4.59
N PRO A 136 -35.54 -1.36 3.31
CA PRO A 136 -36.90 -1.33 2.78
C PRO A 136 -37.47 -2.73 2.54
N PHE A 137 -36.66 -3.79 2.67
CA PHE A 137 -37.08 -5.19 2.51
C PHE A 137 -37.25 -5.92 3.85
N ALA A 138 -36.88 -5.32 4.98
CA ALA A 138 -37.07 -5.91 6.31
C ALA A 138 -38.55 -6.09 6.68
N ASP A 139 -39.42 -5.22 6.16
CA ASP A 139 -40.89 -5.31 6.29
C ASP A 139 -41.54 -6.08 5.13
N GLY A 140 -40.73 -6.66 4.24
CA GLY A 140 -41.16 -7.46 3.09
C GLY A 140 -41.73 -8.80 3.53
N MET A 141 -42.99 -8.79 3.96
CA MET A 141 -43.84 -9.96 4.12
C MET A 141 -43.60 -10.93 2.96
N VAL A 142 -42.85 -12.01 3.23
CA VAL A 142 -42.67 -13.12 2.30
C VAL A 142 -44.01 -13.83 2.22
N ILE A 143 -44.90 -13.33 1.36
CA ILE A 143 -46.12 -14.04 0.99
C ILE A 143 -45.67 -15.20 0.10
N CYS A 144 -45.27 -16.31 0.74
CA CYS A 144 -45.22 -17.62 0.11
C CYS A 144 -46.66 -18.01 -0.26
N LEU A 145 -47.19 -17.41 -1.32
CA LEU A 145 -48.44 -17.85 -1.90
C LEU A 145 -48.13 -19.16 -2.61
N SER A 146 -48.37 -20.28 -1.93
CA SER A 146 -48.36 -21.59 -2.54
C SER A 146 -49.39 -21.61 -3.66
N ILE A 147 -48.93 -21.46 -4.90
CA ILE A 147 -49.76 -21.67 -6.08
C ILE A 147 -50.06 -23.17 -6.12
N SER A 148 -51.23 -23.56 -5.60
CA SER A 148 -51.77 -24.90 -5.82
C SER A 148 -52.36 -24.93 -7.23
N VAL A 149 -51.56 -25.31 -8.21
CA VAL A 149 -52.10 -25.77 -9.50
C VAL A 149 -52.67 -27.17 -9.28
N PRO A 150 -53.98 -27.40 -9.44
CA PRO A 150 -54.56 -28.73 -9.28
C PRO A 150 -54.15 -29.58 -10.49
N GLY A 151 -53.26 -30.55 -10.31
CA GLY A 151 -53.03 -31.56 -11.36
C GLY A 151 -51.75 -32.37 -11.35
N THR A 152 -50.75 -32.10 -10.50
CA THR A 152 -49.50 -32.88 -10.55
C THR A 152 -49.29 -33.73 -9.29
N PRO A 153 -48.95 -35.02 -9.44
CA PRO A 153 -48.63 -35.87 -8.29
C PRO A 153 -47.33 -35.38 -7.66
N ARG A 154 -47.38 -35.10 -6.35
CA ARG A 154 -46.20 -34.82 -5.53
C ARG A 154 -45.44 -36.14 -5.34
N ASN A 155 -44.31 -36.29 -6.01
CA ASN A 155 -43.33 -37.31 -5.63
C ASN A 155 -42.54 -36.78 -4.44
N ASN A 156 -42.61 -37.52 -3.33
CA ASN A 156 -41.85 -37.23 -2.12
C ASN A 156 -40.36 -37.53 -2.37
N PHE A 157 -39.52 -36.53 -2.13
CA PHE A 157 -38.13 -36.69 -1.69
C PHE A 157 -38.02 -36.14 -0.27
#